data_AF-A0A374WNA7-F1
#
_entry.id   AF-A0A374WNA7-F1
#
_cell.length_a   1.000
_cell.length_b   1.000
_cell.length_c   1.000
_cell.angle_alpha   90.00
_cell.angle_beta   90.00
_cell.angle_gamma   90.00
#
_symmetry.space_group_name_H-M   'P 1'
#
loop_
_entity.id
_entity.type
_entity.pdbx_description
1 polymer ?
#
loop_
_entity_poly.entity_id
_entity_poly.type
_entity_poly.pdbx_seq_one_letter_code
_entity_poly.pdbx_strand_id
1 'polypeptide(L)'
;MNITTTNSTASTKVTDVIRIKYRMSTRGTEAVKDITAEIVKDETTVGFFNASRNGVTGFSLHEDHGLTSGEVKQVFQTAIDDCSEVFK
;
A
#
# COMPACT_ATOMS: atom_id res chain seq x y z
N MET A 1 -10.06 -15.52 21.85
CA MET A 1 -10.43 -15.37 20.43
C MET A 1 -9.26 -15.86 19.61
N ASN A 2 -9.38 -16.95 18.85
CA ASN A 2 -8.31 -17.43 17.97
C ASN A 2 -8.53 -16.79 16.60
N ILE A 3 -7.79 -15.72 16.31
CA ILE A 3 -7.76 -15.09 14.99
C ILE A 3 -6.68 -15.79 14.18
N THR A 4 -7.06 -16.54 13.14
CA THR A 4 -6.13 -17.09 12.15
C THR A 4 -6.06 -16.12 10.97
N THR A 5 -5.05 -15.26 10.94
CA THR A 5 -4.74 -14.35 9.82
C THR A 5 -3.48 -14.81 9.11
N THR A 6 -3.56 -14.96 7.78
CA THR A 6 -2.37 -15.16 6.95
C THR A 6 -1.99 -13.80 6.35
N ASN A 7 -0.74 -13.39 6.57
CA ASN A 7 -0.22 -12.13 6.03
C ASN A 7 0.67 -12.42 4.82
N SER A 8 0.42 -11.73 3.71
CA SER A 8 1.29 -11.74 2.53
C SER A 8 1.91 -10.36 2.34
N THR A 9 3.15 -10.29 1.87
CA THR A 9 3.86 -9.04 1.61
C THR A 9 4.23 -8.92 0.14
N ALA A 10 4.22 -7.69 -0.37
CA ALA A 10 4.63 -7.39 -1.75
C ALA A 10 5.33 -6.03 -1.79
N SER A 11 6.07 -5.75 -2.86
CA SER A 11 6.63 -4.42 -3.07
C SER A 11 6.63 -4.05 -4.54
N THR A 12 6.20 -2.82 -4.82
CA THR A 12 6.20 -2.24 -6.15
C THR A 12 7.17 -1.07 -6.21
N LYS A 13 7.96 -1.02 -7.28
CA LYS A 13 8.85 0.10 -7.59
C LYS A 13 8.05 1.15 -8.36
N VAL A 14 7.98 2.37 -7.83
CA VAL A 14 7.33 3.51 -8.50
C VAL A 14 8.36 4.29 -9.32
N THR A 15 9.51 4.59 -8.70
CA THR A 15 10.69 5.19 -9.33
C THR A 15 11.96 4.50 -8.82
N ASP A 16 13.14 4.97 -9.22
CA ASP A 16 14.40 4.44 -8.67
C ASP A 16 14.54 4.61 -7.16
N VAL A 17 13.95 5.68 -6.62
CA VAL A 17 14.06 6.05 -5.20
C VAL A 17 12.76 5.83 -4.42
N ILE A 18 11.62 5.62 -5.09
CA ILE A 18 10.31 5.43 -4.45
C ILE A 18 9.80 4.00 -4.65
N ARG A 19 9.36 3.39 -3.54
CA ARG A 19 8.75 2.06 -3.51
C ARG A 19 7.51 2.08 -2.63
N ILE A 20 6.56 1.20 -2.92
CA ILE A 20 5.43 0.90 -2.04
C ILE A 20 5.63 -0.51 -1.50
N LYS A 21 5.52 -0.68 -0.18
CA LYS A 21 5.62 -1.98 0.50
C LYS A 21 4.25 -2.34 1.06
N TYR A 22 3.65 -3.40 0.56
CA TYR A 22 2.31 -3.84 0.95
C TYR A 22 2.37 -4.95 1.99
N ARG A 23 1.38 -4.92 2.90
CA ARG A 23 0.99 -6.03 3.76
C ARG A 23 -0.50 -6.29 3.54
N MET A 24 -0.81 -7.51 3.17
CA MET A 24 -2.13 -7.97 2.80
C MET A 24 -2.58 -8.96 3.86
N SER A 25 -3.79 -8.79 4.37
CA SER A 25 -4.37 -9.71 5.34
C SER A 25 -5.51 -10.50 4.72
N THR A 26 -5.50 -11.81 4.96
CA THR A 26 -6.63 -12.70 4.69
C THR A 26 -7.23 -13.17 6.00
N ARG A 27 -8.53 -13.50 5.99
CA ARG A 27 -9.21 -14.13 7.12
C ARG A 27 -9.61 -15.55 6.72
N GLY A 28 -8.98 -16.55 7.32
CA GLY A 28 -9.19 -17.95 6.93
C GLY A 28 -8.65 -18.27 5.53
N THR A 29 -9.40 -19.03 4.73
CA THR A 29 -9.04 -19.43 3.35
C THR A 29 -9.54 -18.44 2.29
N GLU A 30 -10.04 -17.28 2.71
CA GLU A 30 -10.65 -16.30 1.81
C GLU A 30 -9.63 -15.36 1.17
N ALA A 31 -10.09 -14.71 0.10
CA ALA A 31 -9.41 -13.67 -0.64
C ALA A 31 -8.98 -12.48 0.25
N VAL A 32 -8.02 -11.68 -0.26
CA VAL A 32 -7.49 -10.51 0.45
C VAL A 32 -8.62 -9.55 0.83
N LYS A 33 -8.66 -9.18 2.12
CA LYS A 33 -9.71 -8.33 2.69
C LYS A 33 -9.24 -6.89 2.82
N ASP A 34 -8.06 -6.72 3.41
CA ASP A 34 -7.48 -5.43 3.73
C ASP A 34 -6.01 -5.41 3.30
N ILE A 35 -5.60 -4.28 2.72
CA ILE A 35 -4.24 -3.97 2.29
C ILE A 35 -3.80 -2.73 3.03
N THR A 36 -2.62 -2.82 3.65
CA THR A 36 -1.90 -1.68 4.23
C THR A 36 -0.58 -1.54 3.50
N ALA A 37 -0.11 -0.32 3.32
CA ALA A 37 1.09 -0.05 2.55
C ALA A 37 1.93 1.07 3.14
N GLU A 38 3.24 0.89 3.10
CA GLU A 38 4.24 1.89 3.44
C GLU A 38 4.79 2.49 2.14
N ILE A 39 4.73 3.81 2.01
CA ILE A 39 5.36 4.56 0.91
C ILE A 39 6.78 4.88 1.36
N VAL A 40 7.77 4.37 0.65
CA VAL A 40 9.18 4.45 1.02
C VAL A 40 9.93 5.26 -0.03
N LYS A 41 10.65 6.29 0.40
CA LYS A 41 11.60 7.07 -0.42
C LYS A 41 12.99 6.97 0.19
N ASP A 42 13.99 6.57 -0.60
CA ASP A 42 15.39 6.46 -0.13
C ASP A 42 15.51 5.66 1.19
N GLU A 43 14.81 4.51 1.25
CA GLU A 43 14.70 3.62 2.42
C GLU A 43 13.93 4.19 3.64
N THR A 44 13.47 5.43 3.58
CA THR A 44 12.68 6.08 4.63
C THR A 44 11.18 5.98 4.33
N THR A 45 10.37 5.56 5.31
CA THR A 45 8.91 5.63 5.17
C THR A 45 8.46 7.08 5.24
N VAL A 46 7.80 7.54 4.17
CA VAL A 46 7.33 8.92 3.98
C VAL A 46 5.81 9.04 3.94
N GLY A 47 5.09 7.92 4.07
CA GLY A 47 3.64 7.92 4.09
C GLY A 47 3.04 6.53 4.09
N PHE A 48 1.71 6.48 4.07
CA PHE A 48 0.94 5.25 4.12
C PHE A 48 -0.23 5.28 3.14
N PHE A 49 -0.61 4.10 2.66
CA PHE A 49 -1.82 3.88 1.87
C PHE A 49 -2.55 2.64 2.38
N ASN A 50 -3.86 2.74 2.58
CA ASN A 50 -4.70 1.65 3.07
C ASN A 50 -5.91 1.49 2.17
N ALA A 51 -6.25 0.25 1.85
CA ALA A 51 -7.41 -0.09 1.04
C ALA A 51 -8.08 -1.38 1.53
N SER A 52 -9.36 -1.50 1.20
CA SER A 52 -10.14 -2.73 1.35
C SER A 52 -10.88 -3.00 0.05
N ARG A 53 -11.64 -4.09 0.00
CA ARG A 53 -12.56 -4.38 -1.11
C ARG A 53 -13.58 -3.27 -1.39
N ASN A 54 -13.83 -2.38 -0.42
CA ASN A 54 -14.75 -1.25 -0.57
C ASN A 54 -14.05 0.03 -1.08
N GLY A 55 -12.75 -0.04 -1.38
CA GLY A 55 -11.95 1.08 -1.89
C GLY A 55 -10.89 1.57 -0.91
N VAL A 56 -10.32 2.73 -1.24
CA VAL A 56 -9.27 3.39 -0.46
C VAL A 56 -9.83 3.88 0.88
N THR A 57 -9.18 3.50 1.97
CA THR A 57 -9.57 3.86 3.34
C THR A 57 -8.63 4.88 3.98
N GLY A 58 -7.42 5.04 3.43
CA GLY A 58 -6.49 6.05 3.89
C GLY A 58 -5.35 6.28 2.91
N PHE A 59 -4.96 7.55 2.78
CA PHE A 59 -3.73 7.96 2.14
C PHE A 59 -3.16 9.12 2.96
N SER A 60 -1.93 8.97 3.44
CA SER A 60 -1.25 9.99 4.23
C SER A 60 0.21 10.09 3.85
N LEU A 61 0.76 11.28 4.00
CA LEU A 61 2.17 11.58 3.83
C LEU A 61 2.67 12.25 5.11
N HIS A 62 3.91 11.99 5.48
CA HIS A 62 4.57 12.70 6.58
C HIS A 62 4.76 14.18 6.23
N GLU A 63 4.92 15.02 7.26
CA GLU A 63 5.46 16.36 7.06
C GLU A 63 6.86 16.24 6.43
N ASP A 64 7.17 17.14 5.49
CA ASP A 64 8.42 17.15 4.74
C ASP A 64 8.77 15.81 4.06
N HIS A 65 7.75 15.07 3.58
CA HIS A 65 7.90 13.77 2.89
C HIS A 65 8.82 13.77 1.65
N GLY A 66 9.20 14.94 1.14
CA GLY A 66 10.22 15.08 0.09
C GLY A 66 9.80 14.53 -1.28
N LEU A 67 8.51 14.31 -1.52
CA LEU A 67 7.96 13.92 -2.83
C LEU A 67 7.50 15.17 -3.57
N THR A 68 7.76 15.24 -4.87
CA THR A 68 7.13 16.22 -5.75
C THR A 68 5.66 15.89 -5.95
N SER A 69 4.86 16.88 -6.39
CA SER A 69 3.44 16.65 -6.71
C SER A 69 3.24 15.61 -7.83
N GLY A 70 4.21 15.44 -8.73
CA GLY A 70 4.18 14.40 -9.77
C GLY A 70 4.37 13.00 -9.19
N GLU A 71 5.33 12.85 -8.27
CA GLU A 71 5.59 11.58 -7.58
C GLU A 71 4.42 11.17 -6.69
N VAL A 72 3.79 12.13 -5.98
CA VAL A 72 2.58 11.85 -5.19
C VAL A 72 1.47 11.25 -6.06
N LYS A 73 1.26 11.81 -7.26
CA LYS A 73 0.26 11.28 -8.21
C LYS A 73 0.64 9.88 -8.70
N GLN A 74 1.90 9.65 -9.05
CA GLN A 74 2.37 8.33 -9.47
C GLN A 74 2.19 7.28 -8.36
N VAL A 75 2.59 7.60 -7.12
CA VAL A 75 2.41 6.71 -5.97
C VAL A 75 0.94 6.34 -5.79
N PHE A 76 0.05 7.33 -5.83
CA PHE A 76 -1.38 7.11 -5.64
C PHE A 76 -1.97 6.24 -6.76
N GLN A 77 -1.62 6.51 -8.02
CA GLN A 77 -2.06 5.71 -9.16
C GLN A 77 -1.57 4.26 -9.06
N THR A 78 -0.26 4.06 -8.84
CA THR A 78 0.33 2.73 -8.70
C THR A 78 -0.31 1.95 -7.55
N ALA A 79 -0.58 2.59 -6.41
CA ALA A 79 -1.25 1.95 -5.28
C ALA A 79 -2.66 1.45 -5.62
N ILE A 80 -3.43 2.24 -6.38
CA ILE A 80 -4.76 1.86 -6.84
C ILE A 80 -4.70 0.70 -7.83
N ASP A 81 -3.79 0.77 -8.80
CA ASP A 81 -3.64 -0.28 -9.81
C ASP A 81 -3.25 -1.61 -9.16
N ASP A 82 -2.27 -1.60 -8.26
CA ASP A 82 -1.83 -2.78 -7.50
C ASP A 82 -2.98 -3.37 -6.68
N CYS A 83 -3.72 -2.54 -5.94
CA CYS A 83 -4.85 -3.01 -5.14
C CYS A 83 -5.97 -3.57 -6.02
N SER A 84 -6.21 -2.98 -7.18
CA SER A 84 -7.23 -3.45 -8.13
C SER A 84 -6.90 -4.84 -8.66
N GLU A 85 -5.63 -5.15 -8.91
CA GLU A 85 -5.21 -6.52 -9.28
C GLU A 85 -5.37 -7.52 -8.14
N VAL A 86 -5.08 -7.10 -6.90
CA VAL A 86 -5.16 -7.99 -5.72
C VAL A 86 -6.61 -8.27 -5.31
N PHE A 87 -7.53 -7.31 -5.48
CA PHE A 87 -8.92 -7.46 -5.08
C PHE A 87 -9.83 -8.12 -6.12
N LYS A 88 -9.34 -8.38 -7.35
CA LYS A 88 -10.03 -9.24 -8.33
C LYS A 88 -10.29 -10.64 -7.76
#